data_AF-A0A0L0FFW3-F1
#
_entry.id   AF-A0A0L0FFW3-F1
#
_cell.length_a   1.000
_cell.length_b   1.000
_cell.length_c   1.000
_cell.angle_alpha   90.00
_cell.angle_beta   90.00
_cell.angle_gamma   90.00
#
_symmetry.space_group_name_H-M   'P 1'
#
loop_
_entity.id
_entity.type
_entity.pdbx_description
1 polymer ?
#
loop_
_entity_poly.entity_id
_entity_poly.type
_entity_poly.pdbx_seq_one_letter_code
_entity_poly.pdbx_strand_id
1 'polypeptide(L)'
;MSTPAAQSALRLYRRVMTANRTLPVAMREMGDGYARDEFKKHKNADASFVAKFTKGWEEYASMLEQQQIGRKLTTQELNSLNDEQLGQLDALREEVEASVKEK
;
A
#
# COMPACT_ATOMS: atom_id res chain seq x y z
N MET A 1 -21.27 -17.91 -16.32
CA MET A 1 -21.70 -17.28 -15.05
C MET A 1 -20.46 -17.10 -14.16
N SER A 2 -20.16 -15.89 -13.68
CA SER A 2 -18.98 -15.67 -12.81
C SER A 2 -19.26 -16.11 -11.39
N THR A 3 -18.29 -16.77 -10.74
CA THR A 3 -18.42 -17.26 -9.36
C THR A 3 -18.52 -16.12 -8.34
N PRO A 4 -19.19 -16.30 -7.18
CA PRO A 4 -19.30 -15.28 -6.14
C PRO A 4 -17.93 -14.73 -5.68
N ALA A 5 -16.92 -15.60 -5.58
CA ALA A 5 -15.54 -15.20 -5.25
C ALA A 5 -14.94 -14.23 -6.28
N ALA A 6 -15.15 -14.48 -7.58
CA ALA A 6 -14.66 -13.59 -8.63
C ALA A 6 -15.38 -12.22 -8.61
N GLN A 7 -16.66 -12.18 -8.22
CA GLN A 7 -17.40 -10.93 -8.06
C GLN A 7 -16.89 -10.11 -6.87
N SER A 8 -16.59 -10.75 -5.75
CA SER A 8 -16.01 -10.09 -4.57
C SER A 8 -14.62 -9.53 -4.86
N ALA A 9 -13.75 -10.30 -5.53
CA ALA A 9 -12.42 -9.83 -5.93
C ALA A 9 -12.50 -8.62 -6.89
N LEU A 10 -13.44 -8.61 -7.83
CA LEU A 10 -13.63 -7.49 -8.74
C LEU A 10 -14.15 -6.23 -8.01
N ARG A 11 -15.02 -6.39 -7.01
CA ARG A 11 -15.47 -5.28 -6.16
C ARG A 11 -14.31 -4.69 -5.38
N LEU A 12 -13.48 -5.54 -4.77
CA LEU A 12 -12.30 -5.10 -4.02
C LEU A 12 -11.30 -4.40 -4.93
N TYR A 13 -11.03 -4.93 -6.12
CA TYR A 13 -10.17 -4.28 -7.11
C TYR A 13 -10.65 -2.86 -7.44
N ARG A 14 -11.94 -2.69 -7.75
CA ARG A 14 -12.51 -1.36 -8.03
C ARG A 14 -12.42 -0.41 -6.84
N ARG A 15 -12.63 -0.92 -5.62
CA ARG A 15 -12.46 -0.14 -4.38
C ARG A 15 -11.03 0.36 -4.24
N VAL A 16 -10.03 -0.51 -4.41
CA VAL A 16 -8.61 -0.15 -4.37
C VAL A 16 -8.26 0.90 -5.43
N MET A 17 -8.68 0.69 -6.69
CA MET A 17 -8.45 1.67 -7.76
C MET A 17 -9.09 3.02 -7.47
N THR A 18 -10.24 3.04 -6.81
CA THR A 18 -10.91 4.28 -6.42
C THR A 18 -10.15 4.96 -5.28
N ALA A 19 -9.74 4.20 -4.27
CA ALA A 19 -8.96 4.70 -3.14
C ALA A 19 -7.60 5.28 -3.58
N ASN A 20 -6.90 4.62 -4.51
CA ASN A 20 -5.64 5.13 -5.07
C ASN A 20 -5.77 6.51 -5.73
N ARG A 21 -6.97 6.95 -6.15
CA ARG A 21 -7.16 8.28 -6.76
C ARG A 21 -6.91 9.43 -5.79
N THR A 22 -6.94 9.18 -4.48
CA THR A 22 -6.62 10.18 -3.45
C THR A 22 -5.12 10.37 -3.26
N LEU A 23 -4.29 9.47 -3.79
CA LEU A 23 -2.85 9.54 -3.67
C LEU A 23 -2.23 10.60 -4.60
N PRO A 24 -1.07 11.17 -4.23
CA PRO A 24 -0.23 11.95 -5.14
C PRO A 24 0.08 11.15 -6.43
N VAL A 25 0.24 11.86 -7.55
CA VAL A 25 0.33 11.25 -8.90
C VAL A 25 1.36 10.12 -8.97
N ALA A 26 2.59 10.35 -8.49
CA ALA A 26 3.65 9.34 -8.52
C ALA A 26 3.31 8.09 -7.69
N MET A 27 2.70 8.26 -6.52
CA MET A 27 2.27 7.13 -5.67
C MET A 27 1.11 6.37 -6.31
N ARG A 28 0.16 7.07 -6.92
CA ARG A 28 -0.97 6.46 -7.63
C ARG A 28 -0.51 5.60 -8.80
N GLU A 29 0.39 6.12 -9.63
CA GLU A 29 0.88 5.39 -10.81
C GLU A 29 1.57 4.08 -10.42
N MET A 30 2.41 4.12 -9.39
CA MET A 30 3.05 2.93 -8.83
C MET A 30 2.02 1.96 -8.23
N GLY A 31 1.11 2.46 -7.40
CA GLY A 31 0.10 1.65 -6.72
C GLY A 31 -0.91 0.99 -7.68
N ASP A 32 -1.33 1.70 -8.73
CA ASP A 32 -2.25 1.19 -9.74
C ASP A 32 -1.63 0.06 -10.56
N GLY A 33 -0.36 0.21 -10.94
CA GLY A 33 0.42 -0.83 -11.62
C GLY A 33 0.55 -2.08 -10.75
N TYR A 34 1.00 -1.91 -9.50
CA TYR A 34 1.18 -3.02 -8.58
C TYR A 34 -0.11 -3.78 -8.29
N ALA A 35 -1.20 -3.06 -7.97
CA ALA A 35 -2.49 -3.70 -7.69
C ALA A 35 -3.03 -4.46 -8.90
N ARG A 36 -2.87 -3.93 -10.13
CA ARG A 36 -3.30 -4.65 -11.34
C ARG A 36 -2.58 -6.00 -11.48
N ASP A 37 -1.27 -6.02 -11.25
CA ASP A 37 -0.47 -7.24 -11.38
C ASP A 37 -0.81 -8.25 -10.28
N GLU A 38 -0.97 -7.80 -9.04
CA GLU A 38 -1.28 -8.67 -7.91
C GLU A 38 -2.68 -9.30 -8.04
N PHE A 39 -3.71 -8.54 -8.42
CA PHE A 39 -5.04 -9.09 -8.65
C PHE A 39 -5.07 -10.05 -9.85
N LYS A 40 -4.24 -9.81 -10.87
CA LYS A 40 -4.10 -10.72 -12.02
C LYS A 40 -3.45 -12.05 -11.60
N LYS A 41 -2.38 -12.00 -10.80
CA LYS A 41 -1.70 -13.19 -10.27
C LYS A 41 -2.63 -14.03 -9.37
N HIS A 42 -3.46 -13.37 -8.56
CA HIS A 42 -4.36 -14.05 -7.62
C HIS A 42 -5.66 -14.58 -8.24
N LYS A 43 -5.89 -14.39 -9.54
CA LYS A 43 -7.08 -14.89 -10.25
C LYS A 43 -7.23 -16.42 -10.16
N ASN A 44 -6.10 -17.14 -10.15
CA ASN A 44 -6.05 -18.61 -10.14
C ASN A 44 -5.26 -19.16 -8.93
N ALA A 45 -5.06 -18.34 -7.89
CA ALA A 45 -4.32 -18.78 -6.70
C ALA A 45 -5.14 -19.75 -5.84
N ASP A 46 -4.45 -20.59 -5.06
CA ASP A 46 -5.13 -21.49 -4.12
C ASP A 46 -5.93 -20.72 -3.07
N ALA A 47 -7.05 -21.32 -2.64
CA ALA A 47 -7.97 -20.72 -1.68
C ALA A 47 -7.28 -20.30 -0.35
N SER A 48 -6.20 -20.99 0.04
CA SER A 48 -5.38 -20.68 1.22
C SER A 48 -4.70 -19.32 1.12
N PHE A 49 -4.28 -18.90 -0.08
CA PHE A 49 -3.67 -17.60 -0.33
C PHE A 49 -4.72 -16.51 -0.55
N VAL A 50 -5.85 -16.86 -1.18
CA VAL A 50 -6.94 -15.91 -1.47
C VAL A 50 -7.49 -15.26 -0.21
N ALA A 51 -7.62 -15.99 0.89
CA ALA A 51 -8.12 -15.43 2.16
C ALA A 51 -7.20 -14.34 2.72
N LYS A 52 -5.88 -14.61 2.80
CA LYS A 52 -4.88 -13.64 3.27
C LYS A 52 -4.77 -12.45 2.33
N PHE A 53 -4.78 -12.70 1.02
CA PHE A 53 -4.79 -11.68 -0.02
C PHE A 53 -5.98 -10.72 0.17
N THR A 54 -7.20 -11.27 0.26
CA THR A 54 -8.43 -10.48 0.38
C THR A 54 -8.38 -9.59 1.62
N LYS A 55 -8.00 -10.16 2.77
CA LYS A 55 -7.87 -9.41 4.02
C LYS A 55 -6.88 -8.25 3.89
N GLY A 56 -5.68 -8.50 3.36
CA GLY A 56 -4.65 -7.46 3.22
C GLY A 56 -5.09 -6.31 2.30
N TRP A 57 -5.78 -6.63 1.20
CA TRP A 57 -6.28 -5.61 0.27
C TRP A 57 -7.50 -4.86 0.81
N GLU A 58 -8.33 -5.49 1.66
CA GLU A 58 -9.40 -4.80 2.38
C GLU A 58 -8.85 -3.81 3.41
N GLU A 59 -7.83 -4.21 4.16
CA GLU A 59 -7.11 -3.35 5.11
C GLU A 59 -6.44 -2.17 4.38
N TYR A 60 -5.72 -2.44 3.28
CA TYR A 60 -5.10 -1.40 2.45
C TYR A 60 -6.11 -0.39 1.90
N ALA A 61 -7.21 -0.87 1.31
CA ALA A 61 -8.25 0.01 0.79
C ALA A 61 -8.86 0.88 1.90
N SER A 62 -9.09 0.30 3.08
CA SER A 62 -9.66 1.02 4.23
C SER A 62 -8.69 2.07 4.78
N MET A 63 -7.39 1.78 4.83
CA MET A 63 -6.34 2.72 5.21
C MET A 63 -6.28 3.93 4.26
N LEU A 64 -6.35 3.69 2.95
CA LEU A 64 -6.35 4.75 1.94
C LEU A 64 -7.60 5.61 1.99
N GLU A 65 -8.78 5.00 2.21
CA GLU A 65 -10.04 5.74 2.35
C GLU A 65 -10.04 6.65 3.58
N GLN A 66 -9.33 6.26 4.65
CA GLN A 66 -9.11 7.07 5.85
C GLN A 66 -8.01 8.13 5.66
N GLN A 67 -7.43 8.26 4.46
CA GLN A 67 -6.31 9.15 4.15
C GLN A 67 -5.10 8.96 5.06
N GLN A 68 -4.92 7.76 5.63
CA GLN A 68 -3.77 7.43 6.48
C GLN A 68 -2.58 7.02 5.61
N ILE A 69 -2.01 7.99 4.90
CA ILE A 69 -0.79 7.78 4.10
C ILE A 69 0.42 7.90 5.04
N GLY A 70 0.90 6.75 5.49
CA GLY A 70 2.00 6.65 6.44
C GLY A 70 1.60 6.89 7.88
N ARG A 71 2.51 6.52 8.80
CA ARG A 71 2.36 6.77 10.24
C ARG A 71 3.71 7.05 10.85
N LYS A 72 3.71 7.69 12.02
CA LYS A 72 4.93 7.81 12.82
C LYS A 72 5.40 6.42 13.24
N LEU A 73 6.70 6.20 13.16
CA LEU A 73 7.34 5.03 13.76
C LEU A 73 7.12 5.08 15.27
N THR A 74 6.78 3.94 15.85
CA THR A 74 6.72 3.79 17.30
C THR A 74 8.14 3.72 17.86
N THR A 75 8.30 4.02 19.15
CA THR A 75 9.60 3.90 19.83
C THR A 75 10.18 2.48 19.70
N GLN A 76 9.32 1.46 19.77
CA GLN A 76 9.74 0.07 19.62
C GLN A 76 10.30 -0.23 18.22
N GLU A 77 9.65 0.29 17.18
CA GLU A 77 10.11 0.10 15.80
C GLU A 77 11.40 0.85 15.52
N LEU A 78 11.51 2.08 16.03
CA LEU A 78 12.74 2.86 15.94
C LEU A 78 13.92 2.11 16.59
N ASN A 79 13.69 1.55 17.78
CA ASN A 79 14.70 0.77 18.51
C ASN A 79 15.02 -0.59 17.86
N SER A 80 14.21 -1.04 16.90
CA SER A 80 14.44 -2.29 16.16
C SER A 80 15.31 -2.10 14.91
N LEU A 81 15.57 -0.84 14.53
CA LEU A 81 16.45 -0.51 13.42
C LEU A 81 17.91 -0.69 13.83
N ASN A 82 18.73 -1.20 12.90
CA ASN A 82 20.18 -1.25 13.08
C ASN A 82 20.83 0.10 12.75
N ASP A 83 22.12 0.24 13.04
CA ASP A 83 22.87 1.49 12.85
C ASP A 83 22.83 2.00 11.40
N GLU A 84 22.88 1.11 10.41
CA GLU A 84 22.79 1.48 8.99
C GLU A 84 21.40 2.01 8.63
N GLN A 85 20.35 1.33 9.09
CA GLN A 85 18.95 1.73 8.88
C GLN A 85 18.62 3.05 9.57
N LEU A 86 19.17 3.29 10.76
CA LEU A 86 19.05 4.57 11.46
C LEU A 86 19.74 5.70 10.66
N GLY A 87 20.95 5.46 10.16
CA GLY A 87 21.65 6.42 9.31
C GLY A 87 20.89 6.74 8.02
N GLN A 88 20.29 5.74 7.36
CA GLN A 88 19.45 5.94 6.18
C GLN A 88 18.18 6.73 6.50
N LEU A 89 17.55 6.46 7.65
CA LEU A 89 16.35 7.18 8.08
C LEU A 89 16.66 8.67 8.31
N ASP A 90 17.79 8.98 8.95
CA ASP A 90 18.24 10.36 9.16
C ASP A 90 18.58 11.05 7.83
N ALA A 91 19.30 10.39 6.93
CA ALA A 91 19.61 10.95 5.61
C ALA A 91 18.34 11.27 4.80
N LEU A 92 17.34 10.37 4.84
CA LEU A 92 16.05 10.60 4.19
C LEU A 92 15.31 11.81 4.79
N ARG A 93 15.37 11.98 6.10
CA ARG A 93 14.77 13.12 6.78
C ARG A 93 15.41 14.43 6.31
N GLU A 94 16.74 14.49 6.24
CA GLU A 94 17.46 15.67 5.77
C GLU A 94 17.12 16.01 4.32
N GLU A 95 17.04 15.02 3.43
CA GLU A 95 16.67 15.21 2.03
C GLU A 95 15.26 15.78 1.88
N VAL A 96 14.30 15.24 2.63
CA VAL A 96 12.92 15.76 2.64
C VAL A 96 12.88 17.20 3.16
N GLU A 97 13.56 17.50 4.28
CA GLU A 97 13.64 18.85 4.83
C GLU A 97 14.28 19.85 3.85
N ALA A 98 15.30 19.43 3.07
CA ALA A 98 15.90 20.26 2.02
C ALA A 98 14.93 20.52 0.87
N SER A 99 14.24 19.49 0.36
CA SER A 99 13.28 19.61 -0.74
C SER A 99 12.07 20.51 -0.42
N VAL A 100 11.74 20.66 0.86
CA VAL A 100 10.68 21.58 1.33
C VAL A 100 11.17 23.02 1.36
N LYS A 101 12.46 23.27 1.64
CA LYS A 101 13.04 24.63 1.69
C LYS A 101 13.29 25.23 0.31
N GLU A 102 13.46 24.41 -0.72
CA GLU A 102 13.68 24.86 -2.10
C GLU A 102 12.39 25.20 -2.87
N LYS A 103 11.21 24.99 -2.27
CA LYS A 103 9.90 25.34 -2.81
C LYS A 103 9.32 26.59 -2.16
#